data_AF-A0A0P7J8B2-F1
#
_entry.id   AF-A0A0P7J8B2-F1
#
_cell.length_a   1.000
_cell.length_b   1.000
_cell.length_c   1.000
_cell.angle_alpha   90.00
_cell.angle_beta   90.00
_cell.angle_gamma   90.00
#
_symmetry.space_group_name_H-M   'P 1'
#
loop_
_entity.id
_entity.type
_entity.pdbx_description
1 polymer ?
#
loop_
_entity_poly.entity_id
_entity_poly.type
_entity_poly.pdbx_seq_one_letter_code
_entity_poly.pdbx_strand_id
1 'polypeptide(L)'
;MQACESATSKQQTQPAQAASAQGYKGFRFSLEEMQDIANSKKLSWRIFYEKPSEGPDAAWFDAVKRGDLAAVKKMVENGQNLEAKDEASLGQTALGWAAFIGYEDMVDYLIERGADLNATDRGDVYNVLKSAVLGKNTNIVKKVYAKLKDKTDLNDQTVESDGETLIMVAASNNRLDTVKYLLSLGANPNLVTTQTNKSAGSYNQSALSYACTRGHKEMQELLISHGAVNHRTGKSSCE
;
A
#
# COMPACT_ATOMS: atom_id res chain seq x y z
N MET A 1 25.13 -49.52 13.62
CA MET A 1 24.85 -48.54 12.55
C MET A 1 23.58 -47.80 12.97
N GLN A 2 23.77 -46.54 13.35
CA GLN A 2 22.82 -45.68 14.04
C GLN A 2 21.87 -45.04 13.02
N ALA A 3 20.56 -45.15 13.24
CA ALA A 3 19.56 -44.42 12.47
C ALA A 3 19.34 -43.05 13.13
N CYS A 4 19.66 -41.97 12.41
CA CYS A 4 19.27 -40.61 12.76
C CYS A 4 17.88 -40.34 12.15
N GLU A 5 16.83 -40.38 12.97
CA GLU A 5 15.56 -39.74 12.66
C GLU A 5 15.60 -38.32 13.25
N SER A 6 15.89 -37.32 12.40
CA SER A 6 15.77 -35.92 12.78
C SER A 6 14.33 -35.45 12.54
N ALA A 7 13.60 -35.29 13.64
CA ALA A 7 12.30 -34.64 13.68
C ALA A 7 12.41 -33.16 13.25
N THR A 8 11.93 -32.83 12.06
CA THR A 8 11.62 -31.43 11.70
C THR A 8 10.34 -31.01 12.39
N SER A 9 10.50 -30.40 13.57
CA SER A 9 9.51 -29.53 14.21
C SER A 9 9.09 -28.44 13.22
N LYS A 10 7.85 -28.54 12.72
CA LYS A 10 7.18 -27.41 12.06
C LYS A 10 6.88 -26.39 13.15
N GLN A 11 7.68 -25.33 13.26
CA GLN A 11 7.26 -24.12 13.95
C GLN A 11 6.09 -23.53 13.17
N GLN A 12 4.87 -23.88 13.58
CA GLN A 12 3.67 -23.13 13.28
C GLN A 12 3.84 -21.75 13.92
N THR A 13 4.18 -20.75 13.11
CA THR A 13 4.03 -19.35 13.51
C THR A 13 2.54 -19.12 13.76
N GLN A 14 2.18 -18.97 15.04
CA GLN A 14 0.83 -18.59 15.46
C GLN A 14 0.40 -17.28 14.77
N PRO A 15 -0.87 -17.14 14.37
CA PRO A 15 -1.39 -15.88 13.90
C PRO A 15 -1.22 -14.82 15.00
N ALA A 16 -0.72 -13.65 14.60
CA ALA A 16 -0.49 -12.50 15.48
C ALA A 16 -1.70 -12.29 16.41
N GLN A 17 -1.42 -12.37 17.72
CA GLN A 17 -2.41 -12.09 18.75
C GLN A 17 -2.97 -10.69 18.51
N ALA A 18 -4.30 -10.61 18.51
CA ALA A 18 -5.04 -9.36 18.38
C ALA A 18 -4.44 -8.29 19.31
N ALA A 19 -3.80 -7.28 18.74
CA ALA A 19 -3.40 -6.10 19.47
C ALA A 19 -4.65 -5.54 20.17
N SER A 20 -4.67 -5.63 21.50
CA SER A 20 -5.80 -5.17 22.30
C SER A 20 -6.09 -3.69 21.98
N ALA A 21 -7.37 -3.29 21.99
CA ALA A 21 -7.80 -1.92 21.70
C ALA A 21 -7.04 -0.84 22.50
N GLN A 22 -6.44 -1.21 23.63
CA GLN A 22 -5.58 -0.37 24.45
C GLN A 22 -4.33 0.15 23.73
N GLY A 23 -3.74 -0.62 22.80
CA GLY A 23 -2.54 -0.24 22.03
C GLY A 23 -2.80 0.87 21.01
N TYR A 24 -4.05 1.04 20.58
CA TYR A 24 -4.48 2.06 19.61
C TYR A 24 -5.01 3.34 20.25
N LYS A 25 -4.95 3.45 21.59
CA LYS A 25 -5.36 4.66 22.29
C LYS A 25 -4.48 5.82 21.85
N GLY A 26 -5.11 6.89 21.34
CA GLY A 26 -4.43 8.10 20.87
C GLY A 26 -4.02 8.08 19.40
N PHE A 27 -4.47 7.11 18.61
CA PHE A 27 -4.43 7.20 17.14
C PHE A 27 -5.59 8.05 16.63
N ARG A 28 -5.34 8.82 15.57
CA ARG A 28 -6.36 9.65 14.91
C ARG A 28 -7.49 8.83 14.29
N PHE A 29 -7.15 7.68 13.70
CA PHE A 29 -8.13 6.71 13.20
C PHE A 29 -8.32 5.57 14.21
N SER A 30 -9.55 5.06 14.26
CA SER A 30 -9.90 3.87 15.00
C SER A 30 -9.22 2.62 14.42
N LEU A 31 -9.15 1.56 15.23
CA LEU A 31 -8.63 0.27 14.76
C LEU A 31 -9.40 -0.27 13.55
N GLU A 32 -10.72 -0.06 13.51
CA GLU A 32 -11.56 -0.49 12.39
C GLU A 32 -11.23 0.25 11.10
N GLU A 33 -11.10 1.58 11.14
CA GLU A 33 -10.70 2.40 9.99
C GLU A 33 -9.32 1.98 9.46
N MET A 34 -8.37 1.77 10.38
CA MET A 34 -7.03 1.29 10.01
C MET A 34 -7.09 -0.12 9.40
N GLN A 35 -7.85 -1.05 9.98
CA GLN A 35 -8.01 -2.40 9.43
C GLN A 35 -8.77 -2.43 8.10
N ASP A 36 -9.62 -1.43 7.80
CA ASP A 36 -10.22 -1.27 6.49
C ASP A 36 -9.17 -0.89 5.42
N ILE A 37 -8.16 -0.12 5.81
CA ILE A 37 -7.02 0.17 4.94
C ILE A 37 -6.21 -1.13 4.77
N ALA A 38 -5.69 -1.72 5.83
CA ALA A 38 -4.78 -2.86 5.72
C ALA A 38 -4.91 -3.83 6.88
N ASN A 39 -4.95 -5.11 6.51
CA ASN A 39 -4.98 -6.23 7.44
C ASN A 39 -4.40 -7.46 6.75
N SER A 40 -4.27 -8.56 7.50
CA SER A 40 -3.69 -9.83 7.04
C SER A 40 -4.36 -10.44 5.80
N LYS A 41 -5.60 -10.03 5.45
CA LYS A 41 -6.32 -10.49 4.25
C LYS A 41 -6.21 -9.52 3.05
N LYS A 42 -6.00 -8.22 3.30
CA LYS A 42 -5.88 -7.19 2.25
C LYS A 42 -4.42 -6.98 1.83
N LEU A 43 -3.56 -6.63 2.78
CA LEU A 43 -2.13 -6.33 2.61
C LEU A 43 -1.35 -7.05 3.71
N SER A 44 -1.09 -8.34 3.54
CA SER A 44 -0.56 -9.20 4.61
C SER A 44 0.85 -8.83 5.09
N TRP A 45 1.61 -8.09 4.29
CA TRP A 45 2.94 -7.59 4.63
C TRP A 45 2.95 -6.15 5.17
N ARG A 46 1.82 -5.43 5.14
CA ARG A 46 1.65 -4.08 5.72
C ARG A 46 0.57 -4.08 6.77
N ILE A 47 0.87 -4.65 7.93
CA ILE A 47 -0.07 -4.68 9.06
C ILE A 47 0.19 -3.47 9.96
N PHE A 48 -0.89 -2.81 10.38
CA PHE A 48 -0.78 -1.64 11.25
C PHE A 48 -0.28 -2.01 12.64
N TYR A 49 0.80 -1.32 13.03
CA TYR A 49 1.25 -1.07 14.41
C TYR A 49 1.04 -2.22 15.41
N GLU A 50 1.44 -3.44 15.03
CA GLU A 50 1.45 -4.56 15.96
C GLU A 50 2.50 -4.37 17.07
N LYS A 51 3.51 -3.53 16.80
CA LYS A 51 4.59 -3.16 17.72
C LYS A 51 4.94 -1.67 17.58
N PRO A 52 5.42 -1.02 18.66
CA PRO A 52 5.95 0.34 18.59
C PRO A 52 7.10 0.47 17.61
N SER A 53 7.33 1.68 17.12
CA SER A 53 8.52 1.97 16.32
C SER A 53 9.77 1.83 17.22
N GLU A 54 10.90 1.42 16.65
CA GLU A 54 12.13 1.19 17.39
C GLU A 54 13.25 2.11 16.89
N GLY A 55 14.32 2.27 17.69
CA GLY A 55 15.49 3.06 17.31
C GLY A 55 15.38 4.56 17.62
N PRO A 56 16.36 5.36 17.16
CA PRO A 56 16.47 6.78 17.52
C PRO A 56 15.29 7.63 17.03
N ASP A 57 14.66 7.25 15.92
CA ASP A 57 13.50 7.95 15.34
C ASP A 57 12.15 7.36 15.79
N ALA A 58 12.13 6.51 16.83
CA ALA A 58 10.91 5.86 17.30
C ALA A 58 9.79 6.87 17.63
N ALA A 59 10.13 7.93 18.38
CA ALA A 59 9.16 8.97 18.74
C ALA A 59 8.61 9.72 17.52
N TRP A 60 9.43 9.91 16.49
CA TRP A 60 9.04 10.52 15.22
C TRP A 60 7.99 9.66 14.51
N PHE A 61 8.25 8.37 14.34
CA PHE A 61 7.31 7.47 13.69
C PHE A 61 6.05 7.20 14.51
N ASP A 62 6.15 7.18 15.84
CA ASP A 62 4.98 7.07 16.70
C ASP A 62 4.05 8.29 16.53
N ALA A 63 4.61 9.51 16.44
CA ALA A 63 3.83 10.72 16.16
C ALA A 63 3.17 10.67 14.77
N VAL A 64 3.92 10.25 13.74
CA VAL A 64 3.40 10.10 12.37
C VAL A 64 2.27 9.08 12.32
N LYS A 65 2.47 7.87 12.85
CA LYS A 65 1.46 6.78 12.78
C LYS A 65 0.20 7.12 13.57
N ARG A 66 0.33 7.85 14.69
CA ARG A 66 -0.82 8.36 15.47
C ARG A 66 -1.56 9.51 14.77
N GLY A 67 -0.97 10.11 13.73
CA GLY A 67 -1.54 11.28 13.07
C GLY A 67 -1.40 12.57 13.88
N ASP A 68 -0.43 12.62 14.81
CA ASP A 68 -0.15 13.80 15.65
C ASP A 68 0.68 14.82 14.87
N LEU A 69 0.00 15.60 14.03
CA LEU A 69 0.62 16.65 13.24
C LEU A 69 1.31 17.73 14.10
N ALA A 70 0.83 17.99 15.32
CA ALA A 70 1.44 18.99 16.18
C ALA A 70 2.82 18.52 16.68
N ALA A 71 2.92 17.27 17.12
CA ALA A 71 4.19 16.67 17.50
C ALA A 71 5.15 16.58 16.30
N VAL A 72 4.65 16.15 15.13
CA VAL A 72 5.43 16.12 13.89
C VAL A 72 6.01 17.50 13.56
N LYS A 73 5.19 18.56 13.58
CA LYS A 73 5.64 19.94 13.32
C LYS A 73 6.77 20.36 14.28
N LYS A 74 6.59 20.11 15.58
CA LYS A 74 7.59 20.43 16.61
C LYS A 74 8.91 19.68 16.40
N MET A 75 8.85 18.40 16.02
CA MET A 75 10.06 17.61 15.74
C MET A 75 10.80 18.12 14.51
N VAL A 76 10.08 18.49 13.44
CA VAL A 76 10.67 19.12 12.25
C VAL A 76 11.31 20.46 12.58
N GLU A 77 10.69 21.30 13.41
CA GLU A 77 11.28 22.55 13.90
C GLU A 77 12.58 22.33 14.69
N ASN A 78 12.72 21.17 15.35
CA ASN A 78 13.93 20.77 16.08
C ASN A 78 14.94 20.01 15.21
N GLY A 79 14.77 19.98 13.89
CA GLY A 79 15.73 19.40 12.96
C GLY A 79 15.56 17.89 12.70
N GLN A 80 14.38 17.33 12.92
CA GLN A 80 14.09 15.95 12.56
C GLN A 80 14.35 15.69 11.06
N ASN A 81 15.05 14.60 10.77
CA ASN A 81 15.27 14.15 9.39
C ASN A 81 13.95 13.60 8.82
N LEU A 82 13.42 14.25 7.77
CA LEU A 82 12.19 13.81 7.08
C LEU A 82 12.36 12.46 6.38
N GLU A 83 13.59 12.16 5.95
CA GLU A 83 13.95 10.95 5.22
C GLU A 83 14.43 9.82 6.13
N ALA A 84 14.26 9.98 7.45
CA ALA A 84 14.41 8.87 8.38
C ALA A 84 13.54 7.68 7.93
N LYS A 85 14.02 6.46 8.23
CA LYS A 85 13.39 5.21 7.81
C LYS A 85 12.91 4.45 9.04
N ASP A 86 11.65 4.05 9.03
CA ASP A 86 11.06 3.22 10.07
C ASP A 86 11.50 1.77 9.88
N GLU A 87 12.70 1.44 10.34
CA GLU A 87 13.32 0.15 10.04
C GLU A 87 12.54 -1.05 10.61
N ALA A 88 11.83 -0.84 11.73
CA ALA A 88 10.92 -1.83 12.31
C ALA A 88 9.68 -2.07 11.43
N SER A 89 9.40 -1.17 10.48
CA SER A 89 8.19 -1.20 9.65
C SER A 89 8.52 -0.96 8.17
N LEU A 90 9.31 -1.88 7.59
CA LEU A 90 9.67 -1.92 6.16
C LEU A 90 10.55 -0.76 5.69
N GLY A 91 11.02 0.13 6.56
CA GLY A 91 11.83 1.28 6.17
C GLY A 91 10.99 2.37 5.50
N GLN A 92 9.72 2.55 5.91
CA GLN A 92 8.87 3.60 5.36
C GLN A 92 9.28 4.98 5.92
N THR A 93 9.19 6.04 5.11
CA THR A 93 9.41 7.42 5.57
C THR A 93 8.13 7.99 6.18
N ALA A 94 8.23 9.14 6.85
CA ALA A 94 7.06 9.82 7.41
C ALA A 94 6.00 10.15 6.34
N LEU A 95 6.45 10.62 5.17
CA LEU A 95 5.55 10.95 4.07
C LEU A 95 4.88 9.69 3.51
N GLY A 96 5.61 8.58 3.38
CA GLY A 96 5.04 7.29 2.99
C GLY A 96 3.94 6.83 3.96
N TRP A 97 4.20 6.90 5.26
CA TRP A 97 3.21 6.56 6.29
C TRP A 97 1.98 7.46 6.24
N ALA A 98 2.16 8.79 6.21
CA ALA A 98 1.06 9.74 6.13
C ALA A 98 0.21 9.52 4.87
N ALA A 99 0.83 9.23 3.74
CA ALA A 99 0.15 8.95 2.48
C ALA A 99 -0.61 7.61 2.49
N PHE A 100 -0.03 6.57 3.08
CA PHE A 100 -0.66 5.26 3.22
C PHE A 100 -1.82 5.26 4.22
N ILE A 101 -1.70 5.99 5.33
CA ILE A 101 -2.75 6.04 6.35
C ILE A 101 -3.87 7.01 5.97
N GLY A 102 -3.56 8.12 5.30
CA GLY A 102 -4.56 9.08 4.86
C GLY A 102 -4.56 10.41 5.60
N TYR A 103 -3.43 10.78 6.21
CA TYR A 103 -3.29 12.07 6.91
C TYR A 103 -3.00 13.20 5.91
N GLU A 104 -4.04 13.67 5.21
CA GLU A 104 -3.91 14.69 4.16
C GLU A 104 -3.17 15.95 4.62
N ASP A 105 -3.46 16.44 5.82
CA ASP A 105 -2.83 17.62 6.43
C ASP A 105 -1.33 17.41 6.74
N MET A 106 -0.95 16.20 7.13
CA MET A 106 0.44 15.82 7.35
C MET A 106 1.18 15.62 6.04
N VAL A 107 0.54 15.06 5.01
CA VAL A 107 1.10 14.98 3.66
C VAL A 107 1.39 16.38 3.12
N ASP A 108 0.42 17.29 3.21
CA ASP A 108 0.59 18.67 2.74
C ASP A 108 1.78 19.33 3.46
N TYR A 109 1.84 19.22 4.79
CA TYR A 109 2.95 19.76 5.58
C TYR A 109 4.31 19.14 5.20
N LEU A 110 4.41 17.82 5.09
CA LEU A 110 5.69 17.16 4.79
C LEU A 110 6.19 17.51 3.38
N ILE A 111 5.28 17.60 2.40
CA ILE A 111 5.60 18.07 1.05
C ILE A 111 6.07 19.53 1.06
N GLU A 112 5.40 20.41 1.81
CA GLU A 112 5.82 21.82 1.98
C GLU A 112 7.22 21.94 2.59
N ARG A 113 7.61 20.98 3.43
CA ARG A 113 8.96 20.89 4.02
C ARG A 113 9.98 20.16 3.15
N GLY A 114 9.60 19.75 1.95
CA GLY A 114 10.52 19.18 0.96
C GLY A 114 10.81 17.70 1.14
N ALA A 115 9.92 16.94 1.79
CA ALA A 115 10.03 15.48 1.85
C ALA A 115 10.05 14.86 0.44
N ASP A 116 10.86 13.81 0.25
CA ASP A 116 11.05 13.18 -1.06
C ASP A 116 9.82 12.38 -1.50
N LEU A 117 9.25 12.76 -2.65
CA LEU A 117 8.13 12.04 -3.25
C LEU A 117 8.54 10.67 -3.82
N ASN A 118 9.83 10.44 -4.09
CA ASN A 118 10.37 9.18 -4.63
C ASN A 118 10.80 8.21 -3.52
N ALA A 119 10.46 8.49 -2.27
CA ALA A 119 10.81 7.62 -1.15
C ALA A 119 10.27 6.20 -1.36
N THR A 120 11.17 5.22 -1.26
CA THR A 120 10.87 3.78 -1.35
C THR A 120 10.82 3.13 0.02
N ASP A 121 10.28 1.91 0.08
CA ASP A 121 10.40 1.03 1.24
C ASP A 121 10.54 -0.45 0.81
N ARG A 122 10.66 -1.37 1.77
CA ARG A 122 10.78 -2.82 1.55
C ARG A 122 9.45 -3.54 1.31
N GLY A 123 8.34 -2.82 1.34
CA GLY A 123 6.98 -3.32 1.19
C GLY A 123 6.40 -3.10 -0.19
N ASP A 124 7.25 -3.15 -1.22
CA ASP A 124 6.85 -2.99 -2.62
C ASP A 124 6.28 -1.58 -2.90
N VAL A 125 7.05 -0.54 -2.56
CA VAL A 125 6.74 0.86 -2.84
C VAL A 125 7.94 1.52 -3.51
N TYR A 126 7.76 1.95 -4.75
CA TYR A 126 8.76 2.71 -5.51
C TYR A 126 8.67 4.23 -5.33
N ASN A 127 7.54 4.75 -4.85
CA ASN A 127 7.35 6.16 -4.51
C ASN A 127 6.10 6.38 -3.63
N VAL A 128 5.94 7.60 -3.13
CA VAL A 128 4.80 7.97 -2.25
C VAL A 128 3.44 7.81 -2.95
N LEU A 129 3.38 7.89 -4.28
CA LEU A 129 2.13 7.67 -5.03
C LEU A 129 1.62 6.23 -4.83
N LYS A 130 2.49 5.21 -4.91
CA LYS A 130 2.09 3.82 -4.63
C LYS A 130 1.63 3.64 -3.18
N SER A 131 2.27 4.31 -2.21
CA SER A 131 1.80 4.32 -0.81
C SER A 131 0.36 4.85 -0.69
N ALA A 132 0.03 5.97 -1.34
CA ALA A 132 -1.32 6.54 -1.33
C ALA A 132 -2.37 5.63 -1.99
N VAL A 133 -2.00 4.96 -3.09
CA VAL A 133 -2.86 3.98 -3.78
C VAL A 133 -3.14 2.77 -2.88
N LEU A 134 -2.12 2.23 -2.21
CA LEU A 134 -2.29 1.15 -1.24
C LEU A 134 -3.23 1.57 -0.09
N GLY A 135 -3.20 2.84 0.31
CA GLY A 135 -3.88 3.40 1.48
C GLY A 135 -5.38 3.73 1.37
N LYS A 136 -6.02 3.59 0.19
CA LYS A 136 -7.40 4.08 -0.08
C LYS A 136 -7.53 5.62 -0.13
N ASN A 137 -6.43 6.35 -0.30
CA ASN A 137 -6.41 7.81 -0.12
C ASN A 137 -6.45 8.57 -1.45
N THR A 138 -7.58 8.53 -2.16
CA THR A 138 -7.72 9.11 -3.52
C THR A 138 -7.34 10.59 -3.61
N ASN A 139 -7.59 11.41 -2.58
CA ASN A 139 -7.18 12.82 -2.58
C ASN A 139 -5.66 12.98 -2.52
N ILE A 140 -4.98 12.13 -1.73
CA ILE A 140 -3.52 12.10 -1.68
C ILE A 140 -2.96 11.59 -3.00
N VAL A 141 -3.57 10.57 -3.61
CA VAL A 141 -3.22 10.10 -4.96
C VAL A 141 -3.27 11.26 -5.96
N LYS A 142 -4.36 12.06 -5.97
CA LYS A 142 -4.48 13.25 -6.82
C LYS A 142 -3.35 14.26 -6.59
N LYS A 143 -3.08 14.61 -5.32
CA LYS A 143 -2.06 15.58 -4.93
C LYS A 143 -0.65 15.15 -5.36
N VAL A 144 -0.28 13.90 -5.05
CA VAL A 144 1.05 13.36 -5.35
C VAL A 144 1.21 13.13 -6.86
N TYR A 145 0.21 12.57 -7.54
CA TYR A 145 0.23 12.41 -8.99
C TYR A 145 0.41 13.75 -9.71
N ALA A 146 -0.30 14.81 -9.30
CA ALA A 146 -0.16 16.13 -9.91
C ALA A 146 1.29 16.68 -9.87
N LYS A 147 2.09 16.28 -8.88
CA LYS A 147 3.51 16.66 -8.72
C LYS A 147 4.46 15.74 -9.49
N LEU A 148 4.06 14.50 -9.77
CA LEU A 148 4.90 13.49 -10.43
C LEU A 148 4.49 13.20 -11.89
N LYS A 149 3.36 13.74 -12.37
CA LYS A 149 2.74 13.38 -13.65
C LYS A 149 3.66 13.45 -14.85
N ASP A 150 4.59 14.41 -14.89
CA ASP A 150 5.51 14.59 -16.03
C ASP A 150 6.56 13.46 -16.12
N LYS A 151 6.69 12.67 -15.05
CA LYS A 151 7.60 11.53 -14.93
C LYS A 151 6.87 10.22 -14.62
N THR A 152 5.53 10.23 -14.65
CA THR A 152 4.70 9.09 -14.28
C THR A 152 3.89 8.65 -15.49
N ASP A 153 4.27 7.53 -16.10
CA ASP A 153 3.39 6.81 -17.00
C ASP A 153 2.58 5.79 -16.19
N LEU A 154 1.26 5.96 -16.16
CA LEU A 154 0.35 5.08 -15.42
C LEU A 154 0.32 3.64 -15.97
N ASN A 155 0.86 3.43 -17.16
CA ASN A 155 0.87 2.17 -17.89
C ASN A 155 2.26 1.53 -17.98
N ASP A 156 3.29 2.13 -17.37
CA ASP A 156 4.65 1.58 -17.37
C ASP A 156 4.74 0.34 -16.49
N GLN A 157 5.00 -0.81 -17.12
CA GLN A 157 5.16 -2.11 -16.46
C GLN A 157 6.63 -2.45 -16.16
N THR A 158 7.55 -1.49 -16.27
CA THR A 158 8.98 -1.66 -15.97
C THR A 158 9.37 -1.11 -14.60
N VAL A 159 8.51 -0.26 -14.01
CA VAL A 159 8.73 0.32 -12.67
C VAL A 159 8.72 -0.76 -11.59
N GLU A 160 7.81 -1.73 -11.74
CA GLU A 160 7.66 -2.85 -10.82
C GLU A 160 8.17 -4.16 -11.38
N SER A 161 8.77 -4.98 -10.51
CA SER A 161 9.45 -6.22 -10.92
C SER A 161 8.52 -7.27 -11.53
N ASP A 162 7.23 -7.24 -11.18
CA ASP A 162 6.20 -8.10 -11.74
C ASP A 162 5.28 -7.37 -12.73
N GLY A 163 5.62 -6.13 -13.10
CA GLY A 163 4.87 -5.30 -14.04
C GLY A 163 3.49 -4.88 -13.56
N GLU A 164 3.25 -4.87 -12.24
CA GLU A 164 2.01 -4.38 -11.66
C GLU A 164 1.88 -2.85 -11.83
N THR A 165 0.74 -2.41 -12.38
CA THR A 165 0.42 -0.98 -12.55
C THR A 165 -0.44 -0.47 -11.38
N LEU A 166 -0.52 0.85 -11.20
CA LEU A 166 -1.29 1.44 -10.09
C LEU A 166 -2.79 1.05 -10.12
N ILE A 167 -3.39 0.85 -11.31
CA ILE A 167 -4.79 0.41 -11.41
C ILE A 167 -4.95 -1.04 -10.95
N MET A 168 -3.96 -1.91 -11.19
CA MET A 168 -3.96 -3.28 -10.67
C MET A 168 -3.84 -3.30 -9.14
N VAL A 169 -2.91 -2.51 -8.57
CA VAL A 169 -2.76 -2.34 -7.12
C VAL A 169 -4.09 -1.88 -6.49
N ALA A 170 -4.70 -0.85 -7.07
CA ALA A 170 -5.96 -0.28 -6.59
C ALA A 170 -7.12 -1.28 -6.67
N ALA A 171 -7.23 -2.02 -7.77
CA ALA A 171 -8.28 -3.03 -7.96
C ALA A 171 -8.14 -4.21 -6.99
N SER A 172 -6.91 -4.73 -6.81
CA SER A 172 -6.60 -5.81 -5.87
C SER A 172 -7.00 -5.46 -4.43
N ASN A 173 -6.84 -4.18 -4.05
CA ASN A 173 -7.15 -3.66 -2.72
C ASN A 173 -8.54 -3.02 -2.58
N ASN A 174 -9.42 -3.18 -3.57
CA ASN A 174 -10.77 -2.61 -3.61
C ASN A 174 -10.84 -1.08 -3.40
N ARG A 175 -9.94 -0.33 -4.06
CA ARG A 175 -9.87 1.14 -3.96
C ARG A 175 -10.69 1.79 -5.07
N LEU A 176 -12.01 1.66 -5.00
CA LEU A 176 -12.95 2.05 -6.06
C LEU A 176 -12.72 3.47 -6.60
N ASP A 177 -12.65 4.47 -5.72
CA ASP A 177 -12.50 5.86 -6.16
C ASP A 177 -11.11 6.15 -6.73
N THR A 178 -10.09 5.42 -6.26
CA THR A 178 -8.75 5.48 -6.86
C THR A 178 -8.75 4.87 -8.25
N VAL A 179 -9.43 3.73 -8.47
CA VAL A 179 -9.59 3.14 -9.81
C VAL A 179 -10.34 4.08 -10.74
N LYS A 180 -11.46 4.69 -10.31
CA LYS A 180 -12.18 5.70 -11.10
C LYS A 180 -11.26 6.85 -11.51
N TYR A 181 -10.44 7.34 -10.57
CA TYR A 181 -9.51 8.43 -10.84
C TYR A 181 -8.40 8.02 -11.82
N LEU A 182 -7.80 6.84 -11.66
CA LEU A 182 -6.76 6.36 -12.57
C LEU A 182 -7.32 6.12 -13.98
N LEU A 183 -8.53 5.58 -14.11
CA LEU A 183 -9.24 5.43 -15.38
C LEU A 183 -9.48 6.79 -16.06
N SER A 184 -9.89 7.81 -15.29
CA SER A 184 -10.11 9.15 -15.85
C SER A 184 -8.82 9.85 -16.31
N LEU A 185 -7.66 9.34 -15.90
CA LEU A 185 -6.34 9.77 -16.37
C LEU A 185 -5.79 8.93 -17.54
N GLY A 186 -6.52 7.90 -17.99
CA GLY A 186 -6.11 7.04 -19.09
C GLY A 186 -5.29 5.81 -18.69
N ALA A 187 -5.36 5.37 -17.43
CA ALA A 187 -4.82 4.06 -17.05
C ALA A 187 -5.53 2.93 -17.81
N ASN A 188 -4.78 2.02 -18.39
CA ASN A 188 -5.29 0.90 -19.18
C ASN A 188 -5.70 -0.28 -18.26
N PRO A 189 -7.00 -0.61 -18.14
CA PRO A 189 -7.45 -1.68 -17.26
C PRO A 189 -7.16 -3.09 -17.79
N ASN A 190 -6.73 -3.21 -19.06
CA ASN A 190 -6.51 -4.49 -19.75
C ASN A 190 -5.04 -4.93 -19.78
N LEU A 191 -4.12 -4.18 -19.18
CA LEU A 191 -2.76 -4.66 -18.96
C LEU A 191 -2.77 -5.87 -18.04
N VAL A 192 -1.72 -6.68 -18.15
CA VAL A 192 -1.51 -7.89 -17.35
C VAL A 192 -0.08 -7.85 -16.82
N THR A 193 0.11 -8.20 -15.56
CA THR A 193 1.44 -8.35 -14.93
C THR A 193 2.40 -9.16 -15.80
N THR A 194 3.69 -8.78 -15.78
CA THR A 194 4.77 -9.38 -16.57
C THR A 194 5.45 -10.55 -15.86
N GLN A 195 5.00 -10.90 -14.65
CA GLN A 195 5.49 -12.03 -13.87
C GLN A 195 5.45 -13.35 -14.65
N THR A 196 6.59 -14.04 -14.73
CA THR A 196 6.75 -15.29 -15.48
C THR A 196 6.67 -16.55 -14.60
N ASN A 197 6.92 -16.43 -13.29
CA ASN A 197 6.79 -17.53 -12.35
C ASN A 197 5.31 -17.86 -12.13
N LYS A 198 4.87 -19.00 -12.68
CA LYS A 198 3.47 -19.48 -12.60
C LYS A 198 2.97 -19.71 -11.18
N SER A 199 3.86 -19.87 -10.21
CA SER A 199 3.51 -20.07 -8.80
C SER A 199 3.36 -18.75 -8.03
N ALA A 200 3.74 -17.61 -8.62
CA ALA A 200 3.58 -16.31 -7.98
C ALA A 200 2.12 -15.86 -8.02
N GLY A 201 1.64 -15.24 -6.92
CA GLY A 201 0.26 -14.72 -6.85
C GLY A 201 -0.04 -13.64 -7.90
N SER A 202 0.97 -12.85 -8.27
CA SER A 202 0.88 -11.86 -9.34
C SER A 202 1.07 -12.44 -10.74
N TYR A 203 1.15 -13.77 -10.92
CA TYR A 203 1.27 -14.37 -12.26
C TYR A 203 0.05 -14.08 -13.13
N ASN A 204 0.27 -13.45 -14.28
CA ASN A 204 -0.73 -13.26 -15.34
C ASN A 204 -2.02 -12.59 -14.82
N GLN A 205 -1.91 -11.51 -14.04
CA GLN A 205 -3.03 -10.80 -13.41
C GLN A 205 -3.31 -9.45 -14.08
N SER A 206 -4.58 -9.15 -14.33
CA SER A 206 -5.08 -7.82 -14.68
C SER A 206 -5.82 -7.21 -13.49
N ALA A 207 -6.21 -5.94 -13.60
CA ALA A 207 -7.07 -5.30 -12.60
C ALA A 207 -8.37 -6.10 -12.40
N LEU A 208 -9.00 -6.56 -13.50
CA LEU A 208 -10.23 -7.35 -13.43
C LEU A 208 -10.00 -8.72 -12.80
N SER A 209 -8.91 -9.43 -13.15
CA SER A 209 -8.68 -10.75 -12.56
C SER A 209 -8.41 -10.68 -11.06
N TYR A 210 -7.70 -9.66 -10.57
CA TYR A 210 -7.58 -9.42 -9.13
C TYR A 210 -8.92 -9.17 -8.46
N ALA A 211 -9.78 -8.33 -9.04
CA ALA A 211 -11.11 -8.05 -8.54
C ALA A 211 -12.00 -9.32 -8.51
N CYS A 212 -11.87 -10.19 -9.53
CA CYS A 212 -12.56 -11.47 -9.61
C CYS A 212 -12.09 -12.45 -8.52
N THR A 213 -10.78 -12.70 -8.43
CA THR A 213 -10.19 -13.65 -7.46
C THR A 213 -10.49 -13.26 -6.01
N ARG A 214 -10.65 -11.96 -5.74
CA ARG A 214 -10.95 -11.45 -4.39
C ARG A 214 -12.43 -11.19 -4.13
N GLY A 215 -13.31 -11.41 -5.11
CA GLY A 215 -14.76 -11.26 -4.95
C GLY A 215 -15.26 -9.82 -4.84
N HIS A 216 -14.49 -8.83 -5.33
CA HIS A 216 -14.84 -7.40 -5.29
C HIS A 216 -15.86 -7.05 -6.37
N LYS A 217 -17.15 -7.37 -6.15
CA LYS A 217 -18.22 -7.23 -7.17
C LYS A 217 -18.34 -5.83 -7.76
N GLU A 218 -18.40 -4.80 -6.92
CA GLU A 218 -18.49 -3.40 -7.39
C GLU A 218 -17.26 -2.99 -8.21
N MET A 219 -16.07 -3.52 -7.88
CA MET A 219 -14.85 -3.27 -8.65
C MET A 219 -14.89 -3.97 -10.01
N GLN A 220 -15.45 -5.19 -10.07
CA GLN A 220 -15.65 -5.90 -11.33
C GLN A 220 -16.57 -5.12 -12.26
N GLU A 221 -17.72 -4.66 -11.76
CA GLU A 221 -18.68 -3.84 -12.51
C GLU A 221 -18.05 -2.52 -12.99
N LEU A 222 -17.30 -1.84 -12.11
CA LEU A 222 -16.57 -0.63 -12.47
C LEU A 222 -15.57 -0.87 -13.61
N LEU A 223 -14.74 -1.90 -13.50
CA LEU A 223 -13.75 -2.20 -14.53
C LEU A 223 -14.40 -2.62 -15.86
N ILE A 224 -15.42 -3.48 -15.82
CA ILE A 224 -16.14 -3.96 -17.00
C ILE A 224 -16.85 -2.80 -17.72
N SER A 225 -17.49 -1.89 -16.98
CA SER A 225 -18.11 -0.70 -17.58
C SER A 225 -17.11 0.25 -18.23
N HIS A 226 -15.82 0.13 -17.91
CA HIS A 226 -14.72 0.86 -18.54
C HIS A 226 -13.92 -0.02 -19.53
N GLY A 227 -14.53 -1.07 -20.06
CA GLY A 227 -13.98 -1.88 -21.14
C GLY A 227 -12.93 -2.91 -20.70
N ALA A 228 -12.84 -3.23 -19.41
CA ALA A 228 -12.01 -4.33 -18.96
C ALA A 228 -12.60 -5.67 -19.43
N VAL A 229 -11.73 -6.56 -19.91
CA VAL A 229 -12.06 -7.93 -20.28
C VAL A 229 -11.20 -8.92 -19.49
N ASN A 230 -11.73 -10.11 -19.25
CA ASN A 230 -10.93 -11.23 -18.80
C ASN A 230 -9.99 -11.62 -19.92
N HIS A 231 -8.72 -11.29 -19.78
CA HIS A 231 -7.67 -11.53 -20.79
C HIS A 231 -7.48 -13.01 -21.11
N ARG A 232 -7.98 -13.93 -20.27
CA ARG A 232 -7.89 -15.38 -20.48
C ARG A 232 -9.04 -15.92 -21.34
N THR A 233 -10.20 -15.26 -21.35
CA THR A 233 -11.42 -15.72 -22.05
C THR A 233 -11.92 -14.74 -23.12
N GLY A 234 -11.44 -13.50 -23.11
CA GLY A 234 -11.90 -12.40 -23.96
C GLY A 234 -13.26 -11.84 -23.56
N LYS A 235 -13.86 -12.28 -22.45
CA LYS A 235 -15.21 -11.89 -22.03
C LYS A 235 -15.20 -10.72 -21.06
N SER A 236 -16.27 -9.93 -21.08
CA SER A 236 -16.54 -8.87 -20.08
C SER A 236 -17.17 -9.45 -18.81
N SER A 237 -16.55 -10.47 -18.22
CA SER A 237 -16.99 -11.13 -16.99
C SER A 237 -15.81 -11.79 -16.28
N CYS A 238 -16.01 -12.29 -15.06
CA CYS A 238 -15.02 -13.12 -14.37
C CYS A 238 -14.90 -14.55 -14.93
N GLU A 239 -15.84 -14.95 -15.80
CA GLU A 239 -15.96 -16.30 -16.39
C GLU A 239 -15.15 -16.50 -17.68
#